data_AF-A0A7R8DBR5-F1
#
_entry.id   AF-A0A7R8DBR5-F1
#
_cell.length_a   1.000
_cell.length_b   1.000
_cell.length_c   1.000
_cell.angle_alpha   90.00
_cell.angle_beta   90.00
_cell.angle_gamma   90.00
#
_symmetry.space_group_name_H-M   'P 1'
#
loop_
_entity.id
_entity.type
_entity.pdbx_description
1 polymer ?
#
loop_
_entity_poly.entity_id
_entity_poly.type
_entity_poly.pdbx_seq_one_letter_code
_entity_poly.pdbx_strand_id
1 'polypeptide(L)'
;MSIQASSMLIVASFTISFIDRKWLKGTFIAGEKWPNNEVPFEISSMYSSSDLGVIKSAMKEIESKTCVKWVPRSGQKNYVVINPREQGCFAVLGYNRNRGVHILNLQRNNGRSTCMIMGIAAHEMLHILGFAHEQTRPDRDQFVQIYWSRIKRDSISNYFRAIDI
;
A
#
# COMPACT_ATOMS: atom_id res chain seq x y z
N MET A 1 18.44 2.74 -32.22
CA MET A 1 17.12 3.37 -32.13
C MET A 1 16.57 3.07 -30.74
N SER A 2 16.70 4.05 -29.84
CA SER A 2 16.55 3.88 -28.39
C SER A 2 15.09 3.92 -28.00
N ILE A 3 14.60 2.88 -27.32
CA ILE A 3 13.32 2.93 -26.60
C ILE A 3 13.65 3.22 -25.15
N GLN A 4 13.24 4.41 -24.68
CA GLN A 4 13.26 4.79 -23.28
C GLN A 4 12.51 3.76 -22.44
N ALA A 5 13.07 3.39 -21.29
CA ALA A 5 12.42 2.61 -20.27
C ALA A 5 11.27 3.43 -19.65
N SER A 6 10.10 3.41 -20.30
CA SER A 6 8.84 3.70 -19.64
C SER A 6 8.60 2.62 -18.61
N SER A 7 8.38 3.08 -17.38
CA SER A 7 7.57 2.46 -16.33
C SER A 7 7.08 1.06 -16.71
N MET A 8 7.78 0.04 -16.24
CA MET A 8 7.31 -1.33 -16.32
C MET A 8 6.10 -1.44 -15.38
N LEU A 9 4.95 -1.06 -15.93
CA LEU A 9 3.64 -1.50 -15.49
C LEU A 9 3.68 -3.02 -15.52
N ILE A 10 4.06 -3.62 -14.39
CA ILE A 10 3.44 -4.89 -14.03
C ILE A 10 2.00 -4.49 -13.71
N VAL A 11 1.16 -4.53 -14.75
CA VAL A 11 -0.28 -4.69 -14.58
C VAL A 11 -0.44 -6.08 -13.98
N ALA A 12 -0.18 -6.19 -12.67
CA ALA A 12 -0.85 -7.21 -11.90
C ALA A 12 -2.30 -6.76 -11.96
N SER A 13 -3.12 -7.48 -12.73
CA SER A 13 -4.55 -7.44 -12.55
C SER A 13 -4.79 -7.75 -11.07
N PHE A 14 -4.93 -6.71 -10.24
CA PHE A 14 -5.29 -6.81 -8.85
C PHE A 14 -6.80 -7.11 -8.78
N THR A 15 -7.22 -8.23 -9.37
CA THR A 15 -8.33 -8.93 -8.77
C THR A 15 -7.75 -9.54 -7.50
N ILE A 16 -8.29 -9.16 -6.35
CA ILE A 16 -7.98 -9.72 -5.02
C ILE A 16 -8.25 -11.27 -4.96
N SER A 17 -8.55 -11.92 -6.08
CA SER A 17 -8.56 -13.36 -6.26
C SER A 17 -7.20 -14.05 -6.02
N PHE A 18 -6.09 -13.31 -5.89
CA PHE A 18 -4.77 -13.88 -5.57
C PHE A 18 -4.43 -13.91 -4.07
N ILE A 19 -5.36 -13.59 -3.17
CA ILE A 19 -5.20 -13.90 -1.74
C ILE A 19 -5.54 -15.38 -1.50
N ASP A 20 -4.65 -16.30 -1.89
CA ASP A 20 -4.59 -17.68 -1.39
C ASP A 20 -4.65 -17.74 0.16
N ARG A 21 -5.42 -18.67 0.73
CA ARG A 21 -5.59 -18.78 2.19
C ARG A 21 -4.29 -19.14 2.92
N LYS A 22 -3.24 -19.56 2.20
CA LYS A 22 -1.88 -19.73 2.74
C LYS A 22 -1.18 -18.40 3.09
N TRP A 23 -1.61 -17.25 2.55
CA TRP A 23 -0.97 -15.93 2.81
C TRP A 23 -1.19 -15.39 4.23
N LEU A 24 -2.17 -15.91 4.99
CA LEU A 24 -2.48 -15.41 6.34
C LEU A 24 -1.50 -15.88 7.43
N LYS A 25 -0.55 -16.78 7.09
CA LYS A 25 0.33 -17.44 8.06
C LYS A 25 1.80 -17.02 8.03
N GLY A 26 2.27 -16.13 7.14
CA GLY A 26 3.73 -16.06 6.96
C GLY A 26 4.40 -14.85 6.31
N THR A 27 3.88 -13.62 6.39
CA THR A 27 4.67 -12.43 5.99
C THR A 27 4.16 -11.15 6.68
N PHE A 28 4.42 -11.01 7.98
CA PHE A 28 4.36 -9.71 8.68
C PHE A 28 5.77 -9.11 8.66
N ILE A 29 6.11 -8.36 7.60
CA ILE A 29 7.50 -7.92 7.38
C ILE A 29 7.89 -6.72 8.26
N ALA A 30 6.93 -5.96 8.79
CA ALA A 30 7.14 -5.09 9.94
C ALA A 30 5.78 -4.55 10.38
N GLY A 31 5.36 -4.88 11.59
CA GLY A 31 4.12 -4.38 12.17
C GLY A 31 3.20 -5.51 12.65
N GLU A 32 2.52 -5.21 13.74
CA GLU A 32 1.45 -6.04 14.28
C GLU A 32 0.25 -6.00 13.31
N LYS A 33 -0.71 -6.91 13.49
CA LYS A 33 -2.03 -6.78 12.85
C LYS A 33 -2.80 -5.62 13.48
N TRP A 34 -3.62 -4.92 12.70
CA TRP A 34 -4.58 -3.97 13.27
C TRP A 34 -5.53 -4.70 14.24
N PRO A 35 -5.74 -4.18 15.47
CA PRO A 35 -6.64 -4.79 16.44
C PRO A 35 -8.07 -4.94 15.88
N ASN A 36 -8.72 -6.05 16.18
CA ASN A 36 -10.09 -6.38 15.77
C ASN A 36 -10.34 -6.38 14.24
N ASN A 37 -9.28 -6.41 13.42
CA ASN A 37 -9.35 -6.19 11.98
C ASN A 37 -9.95 -4.82 11.59
N GLU A 38 -9.92 -3.85 12.49
CA GLU A 38 -10.42 -2.50 12.24
C GLU A 38 -9.26 -1.54 12.01
N VAL A 39 -9.38 -0.72 10.96
CA VAL A 39 -8.45 0.35 10.64
C VAL A 39 -9.15 1.70 10.85
N PRO A 40 -9.01 2.33 12.03
CA PRO A 40 -9.54 3.66 12.27
C PRO A 40 -8.86 4.66 11.35
N PHE A 41 -9.63 5.52 10.69
CA PHE A 41 -9.08 6.48 9.75
C PHE A 41 -9.70 7.89 9.87
N GLU A 42 -8.91 8.87 9.43
CA GLU A 42 -9.35 10.23 9.13
C GLU A 42 -8.97 10.55 7.68
N ILE A 43 -9.87 11.19 6.93
CA ILE A 43 -9.60 11.64 5.56
C ILE A 43 -9.49 13.16 5.55
N SER A 44 -8.42 13.66 4.96
CA SER A 44 -8.18 15.08 4.76
C SER A 44 -9.29 15.75 3.93
N SER A 45 -9.75 16.92 4.38
CA SER A 45 -10.73 17.76 3.66
C SER A 45 -10.21 18.34 2.34
N MET A 46 -8.91 18.21 2.05
CA MET A 46 -8.32 18.64 0.77
C MET A 46 -8.73 17.79 -0.44
N TYR A 47 -9.31 16.61 -0.21
CA TYR A 47 -9.80 15.76 -1.29
C TYR A 47 -11.12 16.27 -1.86
N SER A 48 -11.25 16.22 -3.18
CA SER A 48 -12.52 16.47 -3.85
C SER A 48 -13.51 15.31 -3.65
N SER A 49 -14.79 15.53 -3.94
CA SER A 49 -15.79 14.46 -3.89
C SER A 49 -15.47 13.27 -4.79
N SER A 50 -14.83 13.50 -5.94
CA SER A 50 -14.36 12.45 -6.84
C SER A 50 -13.20 11.65 -6.24
N ASP A 51 -12.24 12.32 -5.61
CA ASP A 51 -11.12 11.67 -4.91
C ASP A 51 -11.64 10.77 -3.78
N LEU A 52 -12.60 11.28 -3.00
CA LEU A 52 -13.27 10.52 -1.94
C LEU A 52 -13.97 9.28 -2.50
N GLY A 53 -14.56 9.37 -3.69
CA GLY A 53 -15.16 8.23 -4.39
C GLY A 53 -14.15 7.12 -4.67
N VAL A 54 -12.94 7.48 -5.12
CA VAL A 54 -11.85 6.51 -5.36
C VAL A 54 -11.36 5.88 -4.07
N ILE A 55 -11.10 6.70 -3.03
CA ILE A 55 -10.62 6.22 -1.73
C ILE A 55 -11.63 5.24 -1.12
N LYS A 56 -12.93 5.59 -1.11
CA LYS A 56 -14.00 4.72 -0.60
C LYS A 56 -14.16 3.44 -1.42
N SER A 57 -13.95 3.52 -2.74
CA SER A 57 -13.98 2.33 -3.60
C SER A 57 -12.86 1.35 -3.27
N ALA A 58 -11.65 1.85 -3.00
CA ALA A 58 -10.53 1.03 -2.56
C ALA A 58 -10.77 0.37 -1.19
N MET A 59 -11.33 1.12 -0.23
CA MET A 59 -11.76 0.55 1.06
C MET A 59 -12.76 -0.60 0.85
N LYS A 60 -13.83 -0.34 0.08
CA LYS A 60 -14.87 -1.34 -0.21
C LYS A 60 -14.31 -2.58 -0.92
N GLU A 61 -13.37 -2.39 -1.82
CA GLU A 61 -12.72 -3.49 -2.56
C GLU A 61 -12.03 -4.47 -1.60
N ILE A 62 -11.27 -3.95 -0.63
CA ILE A 62 -10.63 -4.76 0.44
C ILE A 62 -11.67 -5.39 1.37
N GLU A 63 -12.64 -4.60 1.85
CA GLU A 63 -13.68 -5.07 2.78
C GLU A 63 -14.60 -6.13 2.19
N SER A 64 -14.76 -6.15 0.86
CA SER A 64 -15.60 -7.12 0.16
C SER A 64 -15.00 -8.53 0.10
N LYS A 65 -13.69 -8.64 0.35
CA LYS A 65 -12.92 -9.89 0.14
C LYS A 65 -12.12 -10.31 1.36
N THR A 66 -12.17 -9.53 2.42
CA THR A 66 -11.44 -9.78 3.67
C THR A 66 -12.33 -9.49 4.87
N CYS A 67 -11.85 -9.82 6.07
CA CYS A 67 -12.51 -9.45 7.32
C CYS A 67 -12.13 -8.04 7.82
N VAL A 68 -11.25 -7.33 7.11
CA VAL A 68 -10.82 -5.98 7.48
C VAL A 68 -11.99 -5.00 7.33
N LYS A 69 -12.06 -4.01 8.22
CA LYS A 69 -13.01 -2.89 8.18
C LYS A 69 -12.29 -1.56 8.34
N TRP A 70 -12.55 -0.62 7.45
CA TRP A 70 -12.13 0.76 7.57
C TRP A 70 -13.21 1.51 8.35
N VAL A 71 -12.86 2.02 9.53
CA VAL A 71 -13.83 2.66 10.42
C VAL A 71 -13.49 4.14 10.61
N PRO A 72 -14.47 5.07 10.55
CA PRO A 72 -14.22 6.45 10.93
C PRO A 72 -13.64 6.51 12.34
N ARG A 73 -12.57 7.27 12.54
CA ARG A 73 -11.94 7.37 13.85
C ARG A 73 -12.90 7.98 14.87
N SER A 74 -12.96 7.38 16.05
CA SER A 74 -13.80 7.73 17.19
C SER A 74 -13.02 7.74 18.51
N GLY A 75 -11.79 8.25 18.50
CA GLY A 75 -10.93 8.42 19.68
C GLY A 75 -9.78 7.42 19.82
N GLN A 76 -9.61 6.50 18.86
CA GLN A 76 -8.49 5.55 18.88
C GLN A 76 -7.15 6.29 18.84
N LYS A 77 -6.22 5.97 19.74
CA LYS A 77 -4.87 6.58 19.77
C LYS A 77 -4.10 6.31 18.48
N ASN A 78 -4.19 5.08 17.98
CA ASN A 78 -3.55 4.66 16.75
C ASN A 78 -4.56 4.63 15.60
N TYR A 79 -4.26 5.31 14.50
CA TYR A 79 -5.19 5.49 13.39
C TYR A 79 -4.45 5.96 12.13
N VAL A 80 -5.11 5.84 10.98
CA VAL A 80 -4.58 6.23 9.68
C VAL A 80 -5.02 7.64 9.31
N VAL A 81 -4.08 8.49 8.89
CA VAL A 81 -4.39 9.77 8.24
C VAL A 81 -4.19 9.63 6.73
N ILE A 82 -5.29 9.70 5.99
CA ILE A 82 -5.32 9.67 4.54
C ILE A 82 -5.26 11.11 4.01
N ASN A 83 -4.17 11.49 3.36
CA ASN A 83 -3.95 12.87 2.95
C ASN A 83 -3.14 13.03 1.63
N PRO A 84 -3.30 14.15 0.91
CA PRO A 84 -2.57 14.42 -0.33
C PRO A 84 -1.44 15.45 -0.15
N ARG A 85 -0.78 15.53 1.01
CA ARG A 85 0.15 16.62 1.32
C ARG A 85 1.46 16.52 0.54
N GLU A 86 1.90 15.31 0.26
CA GLU A 86 3.19 15.05 -0.39
C GLU A 86 3.01 14.53 -1.82
N GLN A 87 4.05 14.68 -2.63
CA GLN A 87 4.09 14.14 -3.99
C GLN A 87 4.27 12.62 -3.94
N GLY A 88 3.59 11.91 -4.84
CA GLY A 88 3.66 10.45 -4.93
C GLY A 88 2.63 9.71 -4.07
N CYS A 89 2.70 8.39 -4.14
CA CYS A 89 1.82 7.45 -3.43
C CYS A 89 2.70 6.64 -2.49
N PHE A 90 2.40 6.65 -1.20
CA PHE A 90 3.13 5.87 -0.21
C PHE A 90 2.32 5.72 1.07
N ALA A 91 2.62 4.68 1.84
CA ALA A 91 2.10 4.50 3.18
C ALA A 91 3.18 3.92 4.11
N VAL A 92 2.96 4.11 5.41
CA VAL A 92 3.71 3.33 6.41
C VAL A 92 3.33 1.86 6.32
N LEU A 93 4.29 0.97 6.59
CA LEU A 93 4.05 -0.47 6.59
C LEU A 93 3.50 -0.94 7.95
N GLY A 94 2.31 -1.54 7.93
CA GLY A 94 1.70 -2.26 9.05
C GLY A 94 1.26 -1.43 10.25
N TYR A 95 0.58 -2.09 11.20
CA TYR A 95 0.20 -1.47 12.46
C TYR A 95 1.39 -1.43 13.44
N ASN A 96 1.48 -0.35 14.22
CA ASN A 96 2.47 -0.17 15.27
C ASN A 96 1.81 0.55 16.44
N ARG A 97 1.64 -0.14 17.56
CA ARG A 97 0.93 0.34 18.75
C ARG A 97 1.53 1.59 19.39
N ASN A 98 2.80 1.89 19.11
CA ASN A 98 3.54 3.01 19.66
C ASN A 98 3.62 4.21 18.72
N ARG A 99 3.16 4.09 17.47
CA ARG A 99 3.30 5.14 16.44
C ARG A 99 2.33 6.30 16.61
N GLY A 100 1.11 6.04 17.07
CA GLY A 100 0.01 7.00 17.01
C GLY A 100 -0.51 7.14 15.58
N VAL A 101 0.04 8.06 14.80
CA VAL A 101 -0.45 8.33 13.44
C VAL A 101 0.24 7.46 12.39
N HIS A 102 -0.55 6.71 11.62
CA HIS A 102 -0.11 5.98 10.43
C HIS A 102 -0.41 6.80 9.18
N ILE A 103 0.63 7.20 8.44
CA ILE A 103 0.45 8.06 7.27
C ILE A 103 0.14 7.19 6.05
N LEU A 104 -0.93 7.55 5.33
CA LEU A 104 -1.24 7.09 3.98
C LEU A 104 -1.34 8.33 3.08
N ASN A 105 -0.34 8.53 2.21
CA ASN A 105 -0.30 9.66 1.30
C ASN A 105 -0.81 9.24 -0.08
N LEU A 106 -1.90 9.86 -0.54
CA LEU A 106 -2.39 9.70 -1.91
C LEU A 106 -2.45 11.06 -2.58
N GLN A 107 -1.44 11.37 -3.39
CA GLN A 107 -1.40 12.59 -4.18
C GLN A 107 -2.63 12.72 -5.08
N ARG A 108 -3.26 13.90 -5.05
CA ARG A 108 -4.29 14.29 -6.02
C ARG A 108 -3.70 14.38 -7.42
N ASN A 109 -4.58 14.35 -8.43
CA ASN A 109 -4.15 14.61 -9.80
C ASN A 109 -3.61 16.04 -9.91
N ASN A 110 -2.35 16.18 -10.34
CA ASN A 110 -1.70 17.47 -10.56
C ASN A 110 -1.43 17.76 -12.05
N GLY A 111 -2.06 17.01 -12.96
CA GLY A 111 -1.86 17.10 -14.40
C GLY A 111 -0.61 16.36 -14.92
N ARG A 112 0.24 15.82 -14.05
CA ARG A 112 1.42 15.02 -14.41
C ARG A 112 1.39 13.61 -13.84
N SER A 113 0.92 13.47 -12.61
CA SER A 113 0.79 12.20 -11.90
C SER A 113 -0.44 12.22 -10.99
N THR A 114 -0.89 11.03 -10.58
CA THR A 114 -2.04 10.88 -9.69
C THR A 114 -1.97 9.55 -8.93
N CYS A 115 -2.41 9.56 -7.67
CA CYS A 115 -2.70 8.35 -6.90
C CYS A 115 -4.20 8.04 -6.89
N MET A 116 -5.04 8.88 -7.51
CA MET A 116 -6.50 8.74 -7.55
C MET A 116 -6.94 7.70 -8.59
N ILE A 117 -6.38 6.51 -8.46
CA ILE A 117 -6.70 5.30 -9.21
C ILE A 117 -7.00 4.24 -8.16
N MET A 118 -8.15 3.56 -8.28
CA MET A 118 -8.64 2.64 -7.24
C MET A 118 -7.59 1.58 -6.87
N GLY A 119 -6.92 0.97 -7.86
CA GLY A 119 -5.88 -0.03 -7.62
C GLY A 119 -4.65 0.53 -6.89
N ILE A 120 -4.25 1.78 -7.14
CA ILE A 120 -3.15 2.44 -6.43
C ILE A 120 -3.57 2.73 -4.99
N ALA A 121 -4.77 3.27 -4.77
CA ALA A 121 -5.26 3.51 -3.42
C ALA A 121 -5.38 2.20 -2.61
N ALA A 122 -5.84 1.12 -3.24
CA ALA A 122 -5.90 -0.21 -2.62
C ALA A 122 -4.50 -0.76 -2.30
N HIS A 123 -3.52 -0.55 -3.19
CA HIS A 123 -2.13 -0.92 -2.96
C HIS A 123 -1.55 -0.24 -1.71
N GLU A 124 -1.70 1.08 -1.58
CA GLU A 124 -1.24 1.81 -0.39
C GLU A 124 -1.99 1.39 0.89
N MET A 125 -3.28 1.04 0.75
CA MET A 125 -4.05 0.48 1.85
C MET A 125 -3.54 -0.91 2.28
N LEU A 126 -3.05 -1.73 1.36
CA LEU A 126 -2.40 -3.01 1.70
C LEU A 126 -1.08 -2.79 2.46
N HIS A 127 -0.31 -1.75 2.15
CA HIS A 127 0.84 -1.36 2.95
C HIS A 127 0.46 -1.03 4.40
N ILE A 128 -0.63 -0.28 4.61
CA ILE A 128 -1.17 -0.05 5.97
C ILE A 128 -1.52 -1.35 6.69
N LEU A 129 -1.97 -2.37 5.97
CA LEU A 129 -2.27 -3.69 6.51
C LEU A 129 -1.03 -4.58 6.75
N GLY A 130 0.15 -4.14 6.31
CA GLY A 130 1.43 -4.81 6.56
C GLY A 130 1.98 -5.60 5.38
N PHE A 131 1.36 -5.52 4.20
CA PHE A 131 1.88 -6.19 3.01
C PHE A 131 3.02 -5.37 2.41
N ALA A 132 4.22 -5.96 2.32
CA ALA A 132 5.33 -5.39 1.58
C ALA A 132 5.16 -5.66 0.08
N HIS A 133 6.03 -5.05 -0.74
CA HIS A 133 6.03 -5.36 -2.17
C HIS A 133 6.41 -6.82 -2.44
N GLU A 134 5.71 -7.49 -3.35
CA GLU A 134 5.88 -8.93 -3.61
C GLU A 134 7.31 -9.31 -4.00
N GLN A 135 8.02 -8.47 -4.77
CA GLN A 135 9.42 -8.72 -5.17
C GLN A 135 10.43 -8.64 -4.01
N THR A 136 9.98 -8.28 -2.81
CA THR A 136 10.80 -8.24 -1.59
C THR A 136 10.67 -9.49 -0.76
N ARG A 137 9.89 -10.49 -1.19
CA ARG A 137 9.78 -11.74 -0.44
C ARG A 137 11.13 -12.43 -0.22
N PRO A 138 11.31 -13.14 0.90
CA PRO A 138 12.52 -13.91 1.19
C PRO A 138 12.87 -14.93 0.08
N ASP A 139 11.85 -15.56 -0.51
CA ASP A 139 11.95 -16.59 -1.55
C ASP A 139 11.92 -16.04 -2.99
N ARG A 140 11.89 -14.71 -3.18
CA ARG A 140 11.65 -14.10 -4.50
C ARG A 140 12.66 -14.50 -5.57
N ASP A 141 13.91 -14.81 -5.19
CA ASP A 141 14.97 -15.20 -6.13
C ASP A 141 14.70 -16.57 -6.80
N GLN A 142 13.69 -17.33 -6.33
CA GLN A 142 13.18 -18.53 -7.01
C GLN A 142 12.27 -18.20 -8.21
N PHE A 143 11.71 -16.99 -8.27
CA PHE A 143 10.69 -16.59 -9.23
C PHE A 143 11.13 -15.44 -10.14
N VAL A 144 11.93 -14.51 -9.63
CA VAL A 144 12.37 -13.32 -10.35
C VAL A 144 13.85 -13.04 -10.13
N GLN A 145 14.51 -12.51 -11.16
CA GLN A 145 15.89 -12.03 -11.08
C GLN A 145 15.92 -10.49 -11.03
N ILE A 146 16.63 -9.94 -10.04
CA ILE A 146 16.83 -8.49 -9.92
C ILE A 146 18.11 -8.09 -10.66
N TYR A 147 17.96 -7.29 -11.73
CA TYR A 147 19.07 -6.71 -12.47
C TYR A 147 19.57 -5.43 -11.78
N TRP A 148 20.33 -5.60 -10.70
CA TRP A 148 20.79 -4.50 -9.84
C TRP A 148 21.49 -3.35 -10.58
N SER A 149 22.26 -3.65 -11.62
CA SER A 149 22.95 -2.64 -12.44
C SER A 149 22.03 -1.72 -13.23
N ARG A 150 20.74 -2.06 -13.37
CA ARG A 150 19.73 -1.26 -14.09
C ARG A 150 18.83 -0.47 -13.14
N ILE A 151 19.08 -0.52 -11.84
CA ILE A 151 18.28 0.16 -10.83
C ILE A 151 18.95 1.50 -10.50
N LYS A 152 18.17 2.57 -10.46
CA LYS A 152 18.65 3.88 -9.98
C LYS A 152 19.14 3.73 -8.54
N ARG A 153 20.31 4.29 -8.25
CA ARG A 153 21.01 4.09 -6.96
C ARG A 153 20.11 4.39 -5.75
N ASP A 154 19.34 5.47 -5.83
CA ASP A 154 18.44 5.92 -4.76
C ASP A 154 17.18 5.05 -4.59
N SER A 155 16.97 4.08 -5.48
CA SER A 155 15.82 3.16 -5.45
C SER A 155 16.21 1.73 -5.11
N ILE A 156 17.50 1.44 -4.90
CA ILE A 156 18.00 0.07 -4.66
C ILE A 156 17.33 -0.56 -3.43
N SER A 157 17.08 0.21 -2.37
CA SER A 157 16.46 -0.28 -1.15
C SER A 157 15.06 -0.88 -1.35
N ASN A 158 14.32 -0.45 -2.38
CA ASN A 158 12.97 -0.95 -2.68
C ASN A 158 12.95 -2.41 -3.19
N TYR A 159 14.13 -2.97 -3.48
CA TYR A 159 14.30 -4.32 -4.01
C TYR A 159 15.03 -5.25 -3.05
N PHE A 160 15.44 -4.76 -1.87
CA PHE A 160 15.99 -5.63 -0.84
C PHE A 160 14.93 -6.61 -0.34
N ARG A 161 15.37 -7.83 -0.02
CA ARG A 161 14.49 -8.84 0.55
C ARG A 161 14.14 -8.46 1.98
N ALA A 162 12.91 -8.75 2.37
CA ALA A 162 12.52 -8.84 3.75
C ALA A 162 13.31 -9.96 4.44
N ILE A 163 13.72 -9.71 5.68
CA ILE A 163 14.39 -10.69 6.51
C ILE A 163 13.29 -11.43 7.29
N ASP A 164 13.24 -12.76 7.18
CA ASP A 164 12.47 -13.60 8.09
C ASP A 164 13.17 -13.56 9.46
N ILE A 165 12.54 -12.95 10.46
CA ILE A 165 13.02 -12.91 11.85
C ILE A 165 12.15 -13.84 12.68
#